data_AF-A0A377WCN8-F1
#
_entry.id   AF-A0A377WCN8-F1
#
_cell.length_a   1.000
_cell.length_b   1.000
_cell.length_c   1.000
_cell.angle_alpha   90.00
_cell.angle_beta   90.00
_cell.angle_gamma   90.00
#
_symmetry.space_group_name_H-M   'P 1'
#
loop_
_entity.id
_entity.type
_entity.pdbx_description
1 polymer ?
#
loop_
_entity_poly.entity_id
_entity_poly.type
_entity_poly.pdbx_seq_one_letter_code
_entity_poly.pdbx_strand_id
1 'polypeptide(L)'
;MPVASAAAPGEGDEVVTRVVPLTNVAARDLAPLLRQLNDNAGAGSVVHYEPSNVLLMTGRAAVIKRLLTIVERVDNAGDRSVVTVPLSWASAAEVVKLVTELNKDTSKSALPGSMVANVVADERTNAVLVSGEPNSRQRIIAMIKQLDRQQAVQGNTKVIYLKYAKAADLVEVLTGISSSLQSDKQSARPVAAIDKKYYYQSPRPDQRPDRHRGAGRDERS
;
A
#
# COMPACT_ATOMS: atom_id res chain seq x y z
N MET A 1 -31.14 -22.53 -26.02
CA MET A 1 -29.69 -22.24 -26.00
C MET A 1 -29.00 -23.37 -25.24
N PRO A 2 -28.05 -24.09 -25.85
CA PRO A 2 -27.27 -25.10 -25.12
C PRO A 2 -26.37 -24.43 -24.07
N VAL A 3 -26.26 -25.06 -22.90
CA VAL A 3 -25.33 -24.66 -21.84
C VAL A 3 -23.98 -25.33 -22.10
N ALA A 4 -22.93 -24.55 -22.33
CA ALA A 4 -21.59 -25.08 -22.55
C ALA A 4 -20.94 -25.45 -21.22
N SER A 5 -20.36 -26.66 -21.14
CA SER A 5 -19.63 -27.18 -19.97
C SER A 5 -18.14 -27.36 -20.28
N ALA A 6 -17.29 -27.61 -19.28
CA ALA A 6 -15.85 -27.76 -19.53
C ALA A 6 -15.56 -28.95 -20.47
N ALA A 7 -16.43 -29.96 -20.46
CA ALA A 7 -16.37 -31.12 -21.35
C ALA A 7 -17.00 -30.86 -22.73
N ALA A 8 -17.88 -29.87 -22.86
CA ALA A 8 -18.55 -29.50 -24.10
C ALA A 8 -18.57 -27.96 -24.26
N PRO A 9 -17.46 -27.35 -24.71
CA PRO A 9 -17.32 -25.89 -24.78
C PRO A 9 -18.06 -25.24 -25.96
N GLY A 10 -18.56 -26.03 -26.92
CA GLY A 10 -19.06 -25.55 -28.22
C GLY A 10 -17.93 -25.26 -29.21
N GLU A 11 -18.25 -25.21 -30.50
CA GLU A 11 -17.26 -24.98 -31.56
C GLU A 11 -17.55 -23.73 -32.40
N GLY A 12 -16.48 -23.00 -32.76
CA GLY A 12 -16.54 -21.87 -33.69
C GLY A 12 -17.54 -20.78 -33.28
N ASP A 13 -18.55 -20.59 -34.14
CA ASP A 13 -19.58 -19.55 -34.05
C ASP A 13 -20.85 -20.01 -33.33
N GLU A 14 -20.87 -21.22 -32.75
CA GLU A 14 -22.00 -21.70 -31.96
C GLU A 14 -22.27 -20.74 -30.78
N VAL A 15 -23.53 -20.33 -30.64
CA VAL A 15 -23.95 -19.49 -29.53
C VAL A 15 -24.21 -20.37 -28.31
N VAL A 16 -23.36 -20.22 -27.31
CA VAL A 16 -23.39 -21.00 -26.07
C VAL A 16 -23.53 -20.08 -24.86
N THR A 17 -24.14 -20.60 -23.80
CA THR A 17 -24.17 -19.95 -22.49
C THR A 17 -23.25 -20.70 -21.52
N ARG A 18 -22.38 -19.97 -20.84
CA ARG A 18 -21.42 -20.49 -19.86
C ARG A 18 -21.61 -19.82 -18.51
N VAL A 19 -21.63 -20.62 -17.45
CA VAL A 19 -21.57 -20.14 -16.07
C VAL A 19 -20.17 -20.43 -15.52
N VAL A 20 -19.54 -19.41 -14.93
CA VAL A 20 -18.18 -19.48 -14.39
C VAL A 20 -18.18 -18.95 -12.97
N PRO A 21 -17.94 -19.80 -11.95
CA PRO A 21 -17.70 -19.33 -10.60
C PRO A 21 -16.32 -18.68 -10.48
N LEU A 22 -16.23 -17.60 -9.71
CA LEU A 22 -14.96 -16.97 -9.34
C LEU A 22 -14.65 -17.25 -7.87
N THR A 23 -13.38 -17.50 -7.59
CA THR A 23 -12.94 -17.91 -6.25
C THR A 23 -12.22 -16.80 -5.49
N ASN A 24 -11.44 -15.98 -6.19
CA ASN A 24 -10.55 -15.00 -5.58
C ASN A 24 -11.00 -13.56 -5.83
N VAL A 25 -11.60 -13.30 -6.99
CA VAL A 25 -12.04 -11.95 -7.41
C VAL A 25 -13.57 -11.86 -7.43
N ALA A 26 -14.12 -10.67 -7.13
CA ALA A 26 -15.56 -10.43 -7.20
C ALA A 26 -16.02 -10.32 -8.66
N ALA A 27 -17.09 -11.03 -9.01
CA ALA A 27 -17.64 -11.08 -10.37
C ALA A 27 -18.08 -9.71 -10.89
N ARG A 28 -18.57 -8.86 -9.99
CA ARG A 28 -18.95 -7.47 -10.29
C ARG A 28 -17.78 -6.62 -10.82
N ASP A 29 -16.55 -6.90 -10.39
CA ASP A 29 -15.37 -6.11 -10.75
C ASP A 29 -14.87 -6.47 -12.16
N LEU A 30 -15.04 -7.73 -12.58
CA LEU A 30 -14.68 -8.20 -13.92
C LEU A 30 -15.78 -7.94 -14.96
N ALA A 31 -17.05 -7.88 -14.56
CA ALA A 31 -18.17 -7.77 -15.48
C ALA A 31 -18.11 -6.57 -16.46
N PRO A 32 -17.72 -5.34 -16.07
CA PRO A 32 -17.58 -4.23 -17.02
C PRO A 32 -16.52 -4.47 -18.10
N LEU A 33 -15.37 -5.02 -17.70
CA LEU A 33 -14.26 -5.32 -18.60
C LEU A 33 -14.64 -6.43 -19.60
N LEU A 34 -15.26 -7.50 -19.09
CA LEU A 34 -15.69 -8.62 -19.93
C LEU A 34 -16.83 -8.23 -20.88
N ARG A 35 -17.76 -7.36 -20.45
CA ARG A 35 -18.77 -6.77 -21.35
C ARG A 35 -18.12 -6.01 -22.49
N GLN A 36 -17.19 -5.11 -22.21
CA GLN A 36 -16.48 -4.34 -23.25
C GLN A 36 -15.73 -5.25 -24.24
N LEU A 37 -15.07 -6.31 -23.75
CA LEU A 37 -14.38 -7.27 -24.60
C LEU A 37 -15.34 -8.12 -25.43
N ASN A 38 -16.51 -8.44 -24.89
CA ASN A 38 -17.56 -9.17 -25.59
C ASN A 38 -18.23 -8.30 -26.67
N ASP A 39 -18.54 -7.03 -26.36
CA ASP A 39 -19.18 -6.08 -27.28
C ASP A 39 -18.29 -5.82 -28.52
N ASN A 40 -16.97 -5.74 -28.32
CA ASN A 40 -15.99 -5.66 -29.42
C ASN A 40 -15.99 -6.90 -30.33
N ALA A 41 -16.45 -8.05 -29.82
CA ALA A 41 -16.54 -9.30 -30.55
C ALA A 41 -17.97 -9.57 -31.10
N GLY A 42 -18.95 -8.67 -30.90
CA GLY A 42 -20.30 -8.80 -31.46
C GLY A 42 -21.33 -9.41 -30.48
N ALA A 43 -22.38 -10.03 -31.02
CA ALA A 43 -23.57 -10.43 -30.25
C ALA A 43 -23.26 -11.43 -29.12
N GLY A 44 -23.56 -11.02 -27.89
CA GLY A 44 -23.46 -11.80 -26.67
C GLY A 44 -23.85 -10.96 -25.45
N SER A 45 -23.88 -11.55 -24.26
CA SER A 45 -24.15 -10.85 -23.01
C SER A 45 -23.31 -11.43 -21.89
N VAL A 46 -22.80 -10.54 -21.02
CA VAL A 46 -22.09 -10.92 -19.80
C VAL A 46 -22.83 -10.32 -18.62
N VAL A 47 -23.25 -11.17 -17.70
CA VAL A 47 -23.99 -10.83 -16.48
C VAL A 47 -23.28 -11.46 -15.30
N HIS A 48 -23.18 -10.75 -14.18
CA HIS A 48 -22.72 -11.32 -12.92
C HIS A 48 -23.91 -11.60 -12.01
N TYR A 49 -23.78 -12.62 -11.16
CA TYR A 49 -24.73 -12.90 -10.10
C TYR A 49 -23.98 -12.94 -8.77
N GLU A 50 -24.19 -11.89 -7.99
CA GLU A 50 -23.44 -11.61 -6.76
C GLU A 50 -23.63 -12.68 -5.65
N PRO A 51 -24.84 -13.20 -5.36
CA PRO A 51 -25.04 -14.12 -4.23
C PRO A 51 -24.20 -15.40 -4.30
N SER A 52 -23.85 -15.86 -5.50
CA SER A 52 -22.97 -17.02 -5.68
C SER A 52 -21.64 -16.69 -6.36
N ASN A 53 -21.30 -15.40 -6.51
CA ASN A 53 -20.09 -14.92 -7.18
C ASN A 53 -19.80 -15.60 -8.54
N VAL A 54 -20.82 -15.70 -9.40
CA VAL A 54 -20.69 -16.32 -10.74
C VAL A 54 -20.81 -15.29 -11.86
N LEU A 55 -20.12 -15.55 -12.96
CA LEU A 55 -20.28 -14.88 -14.25
C LEU A 55 -21.07 -15.78 -15.20
N LEU A 56 -22.17 -15.23 -15.72
CA LEU A 56 -22.95 -15.82 -16.80
C LEU A 56 -22.57 -15.11 -18.09
N MET A 57 -22.01 -15.85 -19.04
CA MET A 57 -21.56 -15.33 -20.33
C MET A 57 -22.29 -16.08 -21.43
N THR A 58 -22.92 -15.36 -22.35
CA THR A 58 -23.57 -15.92 -23.53
C THR A 58 -22.95 -15.29 -24.76
N GLY A 59 -22.57 -16.09 -25.75
CA GLY A 59 -21.94 -15.58 -26.96
C GLY A 59 -21.39 -16.70 -27.82
N ARG A 60 -20.60 -16.37 -28.83
CA ARG A 60 -19.97 -17.36 -29.70
C ARG A 60 -18.89 -18.14 -28.95
N ALA A 61 -18.82 -19.45 -29.16
CA ALA A 61 -17.90 -20.35 -28.44
C ALA A 61 -16.43 -19.88 -28.48
N ALA A 62 -15.96 -19.38 -29.64
CA ALA A 62 -14.61 -18.83 -29.78
C ALA A 62 -14.33 -17.62 -28.86
N VAL A 63 -15.32 -16.74 -28.67
CA VAL A 63 -15.21 -15.54 -27.81
C VAL A 63 -15.24 -15.95 -26.34
N ILE A 64 -16.18 -16.83 -25.96
CA ILE A 64 -16.30 -17.36 -24.61
C ILE A 64 -14.99 -18.04 -24.17
N LYS A 65 -14.36 -18.83 -25.05
CA LYS A 65 -13.06 -19.45 -24.78
C LYS A 65 -11.97 -18.42 -24.46
N ARG A 66 -11.93 -17.30 -25.18
CA ARG A 66 -10.97 -16.22 -24.92
C ARG A 66 -11.25 -15.51 -23.60
N LEU A 67 -12.52 -15.21 -23.31
CA LEU A 67 -12.93 -14.58 -22.05
C LEU A 67 -12.59 -15.48 -20.85
N LEU A 68 -12.80 -16.79 -20.98
CA LEU A 68 -12.42 -17.77 -19.95
C LEU A 68 -10.93 -17.70 -19.62
N THR A 69 -10.05 -17.66 -20.64
CA THR A 69 -8.60 -17.55 -20.40
C THR A 69 -8.23 -16.26 -19.66
N ILE A 70 -8.94 -15.15 -19.93
CA ILE A 70 -8.71 -13.89 -19.22
C ILE A 70 -9.19 -14.00 -17.78
N VAL A 71 -10.39 -14.54 -17.57
CA VAL A 71 -10.97 -14.76 -16.25
C VAL A 71 -10.07 -15.64 -15.39
N GLU A 72 -9.61 -16.78 -15.91
CA GLU A 72 -8.71 -17.69 -15.21
C GLU A 72 -7.39 -17.01 -14.83
N ARG A 73 -6.82 -16.20 -15.72
CA ARG A 73 -5.57 -15.46 -15.42
C ARG A 73 -5.77 -14.43 -14.33
N VAL A 74 -6.89 -13.70 -14.35
CA VAL A 74 -7.18 -12.66 -13.37
C VAL A 74 -7.60 -13.25 -12.02
N ASP A 75 -8.43 -14.29 -12.00
CA ASP A 75 -8.83 -14.97 -10.77
C ASP A 75 -7.61 -15.62 -10.09
N ASN A 76 -6.70 -16.25 -10.84
CA ASN A 76 -5.45 -16.78 -10.27
C ASN A 76 -4.51 -15.68 -9.74
N ALA A 77 -4.47 -14.52 -10.38
CA ALA A 77 -3.67 -13.39 -9.90
C ALA A 77 -4.21 -12.81 -8.58
N GLY A 78 -5.51 -12.93 -8.35
CA GLY A 78 -6.17 -12.49 -7.12
C GLY A 78 -6.03 -13.46 -5.94
N ASP A 79 -5.30 -14.58 -6.05
CA ASP A 79 -5.16 -15.58 -5.00
C ASP A 79 -4.73 -14.96 -3.66
N ARG A 80 -5.64 -14.96 -2.69
CA ARG A 80 -5.38 -14.52 -1.32
C ARG A 80 -5.28 -15.75 -0.43
N SER A 81 -4.05 -16.16 -0.17
CA SER A 81 -3.73 -17.25 0.75
C SER A 81 -3.05 -16.74 2.02
N VAL A 82 -3.23 -17.49 3.12
CA VAL A 82 -2.61 -17.22 4.43
C VAL A 82 -1.37 -18.11 4.57
N VAL A 83 -0.26 -17.54 5.03
CA VAL A 83 0.94 -18.30 5.40
C VAL A 83 1.40 -17.92 6.79
N THR A 84 1.96 -18.89 7.50
CA THR A 84 2.54 -18.71 8.83
C THR A 84 4.06 -18.62 8.72
N VAL A 85 4.66 -17.61 9.34
CA VAL A 85 6.11 -17.40 9.39
C VAL A 85 6.56 -17.46 10.85
N PRO A 86 7.23 -18.54 11.29
CA PRO A 86 7.78 -18.61 12.64
C PRO A 86 8.97 -17.64 12.80
N LEU A 87 9.11 -17.04 13.98
CA LEU A 87 10.22 -16.15 14.32
C LEU A 87 11.18 -16.81 15.32
N SER A 88 12.48 -16.55 15.16
CA SER A 88 13.53 -17.16 15.98
C SER A 88 14.10 -16.21 17.05
N TRP A 89 14.12 -14.91 16.78
CA TRP A 89 14.84 -13.93 17.61
C TRP A 89 13.95 -12.78 18.06
N ALA A 90 13.13 -12.24 17.14
CA ALA A 90 12.27 -11.11 17.42
C ALA A 90 10.90 -11.55 17.99
N SER A 91 10.27 -10.65 18.75
CA SER A 91 8.90 -10.84 19.23
C SER A 91 7.90 -10.61 18.09
N ALA A 92 6.95 -11.53 17.92
CA ALA A 92 5.91 -11.43 16.90
C ALA A 92 5.11 -10.12 17.00
N ALA A 93 4.77 -9.67 18.22
CA ALA A 93 4.02 -8.43 18.43
C ALA A 93 4.78 -7.19 17.92
N GLU A 94 6.09 -7.13 18.19
CA GLU A 94 6.96 -6.01 17.78
C GLU A 94 7.15 -5.97 16.26
N VAL A 95 7.40 -7.14 15.65
CA VAL A 95 7.56 -7.27 14.21
C VAL A 95 6.29 -6.82 13.48
N VAL A 96 5.11 -7.28 13.92
CA VAL A 96 3.84 -6.92 13.28
C VAL A 96 3.55 -5.43 13.41
N LYS A 97 3.84 -4.82 14.56
CA LYS A 97 3.68 -3.38 14.75
C LYS A 97 4.53 -2.59 13.74
N LEU A 98 5.81 -2.92 13.63
CA LEU A 98 6.74 -2.24 12.71
C LEU A 98 6.35 -2.45 11.25
N VAL A 99 6.01 -3.69 10.85
CA VAL A 99 5.56 -3.99 9.49
C VAL A 99 4.27 -3.25 9.15
N THR A 100 3.34 -3.13 10.09
CA THR A 100 2.08 -2.39 9.91
C THR A 100 2.33 -0.89 9.73
N GLU A 101 3.25 -0.31 10.50
CA GLU A 101 3.66 1.09 10.36
C GLU A 101 4.28 1.35 8.97
N LEU A 102 5.20 0.49 8.53
CA LEU A 102 5.83 0.59 7.20
C LEU A 102 4.83 0.40 6.04
N ASN A 103 3.85 -0.48 6.22
CA ASN A 103 2.78 -0.68 5.24
C ASN A 103 1.84 0.54 5.15
N LYS A 104 1.54 1.20 6.27
CA LYS A 104 0.69 2.40 6.30
C LYS A 104 1.31 3.55 5.50
N ASP A 105 2.62 3.75 5.60
CA ASP A 105 3.33 4.77 4.82
C ASP A 105 3.28 4.49 3.31
N THR A 106 3.31 3.21 2.92
CA THR A 106 3.18 2.81 1.51
C THR A 106 1.73 2.94 1.00
N SER A 107 0.72 2.72 1.86
CA SER A 107 -0.70 2.80 1.50
C SER A 107 -1.24 4.22 1.25
N LYS A 108 -0.49 5.27 1.61
CA LYS A 108 -0.79 6.66 1.20
C LYS A 108 -0.45 6.94 -0.27
N SER A 109 0.26 6.04 -0.94
CA SER A 109 0.63 6.17 -2.35
C SER A 109 -0.13 5.13 -3.20
N ALA A 110 -1.32 5.52 -3.67
CA ALA A 110 -1.93 5.12 -4.95
C ALA A 110 -2.07 3.62 -5.33
N LEU A 111 -2.00 2.66 -4.41
CA LEU A 111 -2.28 1.25 -4.71
C LEU A 111 -3.60 0.82 -4.07
N PRO A 112 -4.54 0.18 -4.81
CA PRO A 112 -5.80 -0.29 -4.27
C PRO A 112 -5.57 -1.30 -3.15
N GLY A 113 -6.39 -1.24 -2.09
CA GLY A 113 -6.28 -2.07 -0.89
C GLY A 113 -6.23 -3.58 -1.13
N SER A 114 -6.56 -4.06 -2.34
CA SER A 114 -6.36 -5.45 -2.75
C SER A 114 -4.89 -5.90 -2.66
N MET A 115 -3.93 -5.01 -2.97
CA MET A 115 -2.51 -5.40 -2.97
C MET A 115 -1.82 -5.27 -1.61
N VAL A 116 -2.55 -4.90 -0.56
CA VAL A 116 -2.00 -4.80 0.80
C VAL A 116 -2.14 -6.15 1.49
N ALA A 117 -1.02 -6.76 1.85
CA ALA A 117 -1.02 -7.96 2.66
C ALA A 117 -1.34 -7.59 4.12
N ASN A 118 -2.27 -8.32 4.73
CA ASN A 118 -2.60 -8.16 6.14
C ASN A 118 -1.67 -9.04 6.98
N VAL A 119 -1.27 -8.53 8.14
CA VAL A 119 -0.29 -9.16 9.01
C VAL A 119 -0.83 -9.21 10.43
N VAL A 120 -0.77 -10.38 11.07
CA VAL A 120 -1.26 -10.61 12.44
C VAL A 120 -0.22 -11.41 13.22
N ALA A 121 0.00 -11.07 14.49
CA ALA A 121 0.91 -11.81 15.36
C ALA A 121 0.18 -12.96 16.06
N ASP A 122 0.80 -14.14 16.08
CA ASP A 122 0.49 -15.22 17.01
C ASP A 122 1.57 -15.25 18.10
N GLU A 123 1.30 -14.60 19.23
CA GLU A 123 2.22 -14.51 20.36
C GLU A 123 2.42 -15.87 21.06
N ARG A 124 1.45 -16.79 20.97
CA ARG A 124 1.54 -18.10 21.63
C ARG A 124 2.59 -18.98 20.98
N THR A 125 2.75 -18.89 19.65
CA THR A 125 3.74 -19.68 18.89
C THR A 125 4.94 -18.84 18.42
N ASN A 126 4.97 -17.56 18.79
CA ASN A 126 5.92 -16.57 18.28
C ASN A 126 6.02 -16.61 16.74
N ALA A 127 4.89 -16.53 16.07
CA ALA A 127 4.80 -16.57 14.62
C ALA A 127 3.99 -15.39 14.08
N VAL A 128 4.19 -15.07 12.81
CA VAL A 128 3.47 -14.02 12.09
C VAL A 128 2.63 -14.65 10.99
N LEU A 129 1.34 -14.39 11.02
CA LEU A 129 0.40 -14.76 9.98
C LEU A 129 0.36 -13.64 8.93
N VAL A 130 0.60 -14.01 7.68
CA VAL A 130 0.57 -13.08 6.54
C VAL A 130 -0.48 -13.55 5.55
N SER A 131 -1.41 -12.67 5.20
CA SER A 131 -2.47 -12.96 4.21
C SER A 131 -2.48 -11.92 3.10
N GLY A 132 -2.65 -12.38 1.86
CA GLY A 132 -2.67 -11.49 0.69
C GLY A 132 -2.15 -12.17 -0.56
N GLU A 133 -2.06 -11.39 -1.64
CA GLU A 133 -1.58 -11.83 -2.95
C GLU A 133 -0.12 -12.32 -2.88
N PRO A 134 0.32 -13.24 -3.76
CA PRO A 134 1.63 -13.87 -3.67
C PRO A 134 2.80 -12.88 -3.63
N ASN A 135 2.75 -11.83 -4.46
CA ASN A 135 3.81 -10.81 -4.54
C ASN A 135 3.90 -9.99 -3.26
N SER A 136 2.77 -9.51 -2.75
CA SER A 136 2.72 -8.74 -1.50
C SER A 136 3.13 -9.60 -0.31
N ARG A 137 2.69 -10.86 -0.26
CA ARG A 137 3.07 -11.81 0.77
C ARG A 137 4.58 -12.07 0.79
N GLN A 138 5.20 -12.31 -0.37
CA GLN A 138 6.65 -12.50 -0.47
C GLN A 138 7.44 -11.28 0.01
N ARG A 139 6.98 -10.07 -0.35
CA ARG A 139 7.59 -8.82 0.13
C ARG A 139 7.54 -8.71 1.65
N ILE A 140 6.40 -9.01 2.26
CA ILE A 140 6.25 -9.00 3.73
C ILE A 140 7.11 -10.08 4.39
N ILE A 141 7.16 -11.30 3.84
CA ILE A 141 8.02 -12.37 4.37
C ILE A 141 9.50 -11.96 4.34
N ALA A 142 9.96 -11.33 3.25
CA ALA A 142 11.33 -10.83 3.16
C ALA A 142 11.63 -9.77 4.22
N MET A 143 10.69 -8.85 4.45
CA MET A 143 10.81 -7.84 5.50
C MET A 143 10.84 -8.47 6.89
N ILE A 144 9.95 -9.42 7.18
CA ILE A 144 9.92 -10.17 8.46
C ILE A 144 11.27 -10.85 8.70
N LYS A 145 11.83 -11.54 7.69
CA LYS A 145 13.15 -12.18 7.79
C LYS A 145 14.29 -11.19 8.02
N GLN A 146 14.16 -9.95 7.53
CA GLN A 146 15.13 -8.90 7.76
C GLN A 146 15.07 -8.36 9.20
N LEU A 147 13.87 -8.33 9.79
CA LEU A 147 13.62 -7.89 11.16
C LEU A 147 13.92 -8.99 12.21
N ASP A 148 13.69 -10.25 11.86
CA ASP A 148 14.01 -11.43 12.69
C ASP A 148 15.50 -11.79 12.61
N ARG A 149 16.35 -10.82 12.95
CA ARG A 149 17.80 -11.03 13.05
C ARG A 149 18.22 -11.04 14.50
N GLN A 150 19.16 -11.93 14.80
CA GLN A 150 19.85 -11.92 16.07
C GLN A 150 20.55 -10.57 16.23
N GLN A 151 20.11 -9.77 17.20
CA GLN A 151 20.79 -8.53 17.53
C GLN A 151 22.20 -8.89 18.01
N ALA A 152 23.23 -8.40 17.31
CA ALA A 152 24.60 -8.47 17.81
C ALA A 152 24.61 -7.73 19.16
N VAL A 153 24.88 -8.46 20.24
CA VAL A 153 24.91 -8.06 21.66
C VAL A 153 25.07 -6.55 21.86
N GLN A 154 23.97 -5.84 21.66
CA GLN A 154 23.78 -4.43 21.95
C GLN A 154 22.37 -4.35 22.52
N GLY A 155 22.13 -5.18 23.55
CA GLY A 155 20.96 -5.02 24.38
C GLY A 155 20.98 -3.60 24.94
N ASN A 156 19.81 -2.98 25.02
CA ASN A 156 19.65 -1.66 25.64
C ASN A 156 20.12 -1.64 27.11
N THR A 157 20.31 -2.83 27.71
CA THR A 157 20.81 -3.03 29.06
C THR A 157 22.27 -3.50 29.03
N LYS A 158 23.14 -2.76 29.71
CA LYS A 158 24.54 -3.12 29.93
C LYS A 158 24.78 -3.37 31.41
N VAL A 159 25.34 -4.53 31.76
CA VAL A 159 25.79 -4.81 33.14
C VAL A 159 27.19 -4.24 33.30
N ILE A 160 27.36 -3.35 34.27
CA ILE A 160 28.65 -2.73 34.61
C ILE A 160 29.02 -3.14 36.03
N TYR A 161 30.09 -3.92 36.18
CA TYR A 161 30.60 -4.30 37.49
C TYR A 161 31.33 -3.13 38.14
N LEU A 162 30.86 -2.73 39.32
CA LEU A 162 31.45 -1.64 40.08
C LEU A 162 32.67 -2.12 40.85
N LYS A 163 33.78 -1.38 40.75
CA LYS A 163 35.03 -1.70 41.46
C LYS A 163 35.09 -1.11 42.87
N TYR A 164 34.53 0.10 43.04
CA TYR A 164 34.73 0.91 44.25
C TYR A 164 33.44 1.53 44.81
N ALA A 165 32.34 1.49 44.05
CA ALA A 165 31.09 2.12 44.44
C ALA A 165 30.04 1.07 44.80
N LYS A 166 29.16 1.40 45.75
CA LYS A 166 27.99 0.58 46.08
C LYS A 166 26.89 0.83 45.05
N ALA A 167 26.31 -0.25 44.53
CA ALA A 167 25.27 -0.15 43.51
C ALA A 167 24.03 0.60 44.00
N ALA A 168 23.62 0.41 45.27
CA ALA A 168 22.45 1.05 45.85
C ALA A 168 22.54 2.59 45.82
N ASP A 169 23.69 3.13 46.22
CA ASP A 169 23.92 4.59 46.27
C ASP A 169 23.94 5.21 44.86
N LEU A 170 24.40 4.46 43.85
CA LEU A 170 24.41 4.92 42.45
C LEU A 170 23.02 4.94 41.82
N VAL A 171 22.06 4.12 42.28
CA VAL A 171 20.70 4.11 41.72
C VAL A 171 20.02 5.46 41.94
N GLU A 172 20.15 6.03 43.13
CA GLU A 172 19.54 7.33 43.47
C GLU A 172 20.10 8.45 42.60
N VAL A 173 21.43 8.51 42.46
CA VAL A 173 22.13 9.52 41.65
C VAL A 173 21.80 9.37 40.16
N LEU A 174 21.85 8.14 39.62
CA LEU A 174 21.58 7.90 38.20
C LEU A 174 20.10 8.12 37.85
N THR A 175 19.18 7.87 38.78
CA THR A 175 17.75 8.16 38.58
C THR A 175 17.53 9.67 38.44
N GLY A 176 18.19 10.48 39.28
CA GLY A 176 18.15 11.94 39.19
C GLY A 176 18.69 12.51 37.87
N ILE A 177 19.75 11.91 37.32
CA ILE A 177 20.32 12.33 36.02
C ILE A 177 19.45 11.85 34.85
N SER A 178 18.83 10.67 34.94
CA SER A 178 17.99 10.14 33.86
C SER A 178 16.73 10.97 33.63
N SER A 179 16.11 11.46 34.70
CA SER A 179 14.89 12.27 34.65
C SER A 179 15.16 13.66 34.08
N SER A 180 16.30 14.28 34.38
CA SER A 180 16.71 15.54 33.75
C SER A 180 16.99 15.37 32.26
N LEU A 181 17.70 14.31 31.86
CA LEU A 181 17.99 14.02 30.44
C LEU A 181 16.73 13.73 29.61
N GLN A 182 15.72 13.11 30.20
CA GLN A 182 14.43 12.86 29.55
C GLN A 182 13.63 14.15 29.35
N SER A 183 13.73 15.09 30.30
CA SER A 183 13.10 16.41 30.23
C SER A 183 13.75 17.31 29.16
N ASP A 184 15.07 17.21 28.98
CA ASP A 184 15.80 17.93 27.92
C ASP A 184 15.47 17.39 26.51
N LYS A 185 15.34 16.06 26.35
CA LYS A 185 14.91 15.47 25.06
C LYS A 185 13.50 15.87 24.65
N GLN A 186 12.61 16.12 25.60
CA GLN A 186 11.23 16.53 25.34
C GLN A 186 11.12 18.02 24.94
N SER A 187 12.14 18.81 25.32
CA SER A 187 12.30 20.23 24.96
C SER A 187 12.92 20.42 23.56
N ALA A 188 13.52 19.39 22.97
CA ALA A 188 14.10 19.38 21.62
C ALA A 188 13.12 18.89 20.53
N ARG A 189 11.83 19.24 20.61
CA ARG A 189 10.92 19.12 19.45
C ARG A 189 11.30 20.19 18.41
N PRO A 190 11.33 19.87 17.10
CA PRO A 190 11.68 20.86 16.09
C PRO A 190 10.67 22.00 16.13
N VAL A 191 11.17 23.22 16.24
CA VAL A 191 10.43 24.48 16.11
C VAL A 191 10.06 24.66 14.63
N ALA A 192 9.20 23.80 14.08
CA ALA A 192 8.73 23.86 12.69
C ALA A 192 7.30 24.41 12.57
N ALA A 193 6.85 25.19 13.56
CA ALA A 193 5.50 25.77 13.57
C ALA A 193 5.40 27.22 14.06
N ILE A 194 6.52 27.93 14.22
CA ILE A 194 6.50 29.35 14.59
C ILE A 194 7.52 30.08 13.72
N ASP A 195 7.09 30.51 12.53
CA ASP A 195 7.15 31.91 12.09
C ASP A 195 6.99 31.96 10.56
N LYS A 196 5.74 32.17 10.10
CA LYS A 196 5.39 32.32 8.68
C LYS A 196 5.01 33.76 8.34
N LYS A 197 5.46 34.75 9.13
CA LYS A 197 4.95 36.13 9.03
C LYS A 197 5.90 37.22 8.56
N TYR A 198 7.19 36.96 8.26
CA TYR A 198 8.07 38.02 7.76
C TYR A 198 9.05 37.57 6.65
N TYR A 199 9.19 38.46 5.64
CA TYR A 199 10.06 38.44 4.44
C TYR A 199 9.58 37.55 3.26
N TYR A 200 9.18 38.07 2.08
CA TYR A 200 9.80 39.10 1.25
C TYR A 200 8.81 40.15 0.72
N GLN A 201 9.17 41.41 0.95
CA GLN A 201 8.68 42.59 0.24
C GLN A 201 9.53 42.73 -1.03
N SER A 202 8.92 42.59 -2.21
CA SER A 202 9.63 42.78 -3.49
C SER A 202 9.97 44.26 -3.71
N PRO A 203 11.14 44.61 -4.28
CA PRO A 203 11.49 45.99 -4.59
C PRO A 203 10.69 46.49 -5.81
N ARG A 204 10.27 47.76 -5.79
CA ARG A 204 9.65 48.43 -6.94
C ARG A 204 10.65 48.52 -8.10
N PRO A 205 10.26 48.20 -9.34
CA PRO A 205 11.11 48.48 -10.49
C PRO A 205 11.05 49.98 -10.83
N ASP A 206 12.25 50.55 -10.87
CA ASP A 206 12.67 51.82 -11.44
C ASP A 206 11.94 52.16 -12.77
N GLN A 207 11.06 53.17 -12.73
CA GLN A 207 10.59 53.87 -13.92
C GLN A 207 11.39 55.16 -14.04
N ARG A 208 12.30 55.16 -15.01
CA ARG A 208 13.13 56.31 -15.38
C ARG A 208 12.27 57.53 -15.73
N PRO A 209 12.70 58.75 -15.37
CA PRO A 209 11.95 59.95 -15.67
C PRO A 209 12.21 60.41 -17.11
N ASP A 210 11.22 60.28 -18.00
CA ASP A 210 11.22 61.01 -19.27
C ASP A 210 10.94 62.50 -18.98
N ARG A 211 12.00 63.30 -19.00
CA ARG A 211 11.93 64.75 -18.94
C ARG A 211 11.54 65.30 -20.31
N HIS A 212 10.39 65.96 -20.34
CA HIS A 212 9.98 67.10 -21.16
C HIS A 212 10.87 67.52 -22.35
N ARG A 213 10.26 67.53 -23.55
CA ARG A 213 10.38 68.66 -24.48
C ARG A 213 8.99 69.20 -24.77
N GLY A 214 8.72 70.41 -24.29
CA GLY A 214 7.65 71.26 -24.79
C GLY A 214 8.20 72.19 -25.88
N ALA A 215 7.40 72.38 -26.93
CA ALA A 215 7.28 73.56 -27.80
C ALA A 215 6.08 73.23 -28.71
N GLY A 216 4.94 73.93 -28.67
CA GLY A 216 4.79 75.35 -28.98
C GLY A 216 4.90 75.49 -30.51
N ARG A 217 3.79 75.37 -31.24
CA ARG A 217 2.89 76.44 -31.73
C ARG A 217 3.32 77.02 -33.09
N ASP A 218 2.37 77.01 -34.01
CA ASP A 218 2.19 77.88 -35.20
C ASP A 218 3.22 77.69 -36.34
N GLU A 219 2.90 77.73 -37.64
CA GLU A 219 1.88 78.46 -38.42
C GLU A 219 1.34 77.66 -39.63
N ARG A 220 0.26 78.19 -40.21
CA ARG A 220 -0.41 77.76 -41.46
C ARG A 220 0.43 78.11 -42.71
N SER A 221 -0.11 77.68 -43.86
CA SER A 221 0.02 78.25 -45.22
C SER A 221 0.98 79.41 -45.44
#